data_AF-A0A0Q8W1R7-F1
#
_entry.id   AF-A0A0Q8W1R7-F1
#
_cell.length_a   1.000
_cell.length_b   1.000
_cell.length_c   1.000
_cell.angle_alpha   90.00
_cell.angle_beta   90.00
_cell.angle_gamma   90.00
#
_symmetry.space_group_name_H-M   'P 1'
#
loop_
_entity.id
_entity.type
_entity.pdbx_description
1 polymer ?
#
loop_
_entity_poly.entity_id
_entity_poly.type
_entity_poly.pdbx_seq_one_letter_code
_entity_poly.pdbx_strand_id
1 'polypeptide(L)'
;MTRIESASEHQHGAGLKIAVIVLALALATMTTLFLLTTSKLAGGADQLAAGAAQASDGSQQVADGAGELSAGSAELSDGAADAATGAEKLSVGAGTAAVGAEKLRVGAAKAATGAVTLADGAAASATGAAELAEGADKAASGSVSLSDGITLAAAGATDVRNGVSLVAAANGEIAGKSSLLSAGARAVADGAGGIRDGVKAANAGVTDVANGALALQAGADKVEAGLGALAPGLDTLKAGASALASGTTELHTGAKDLVTANTSLVDGIAALRAQLEQGGASAEVLGSLDQLKAGAAQAASGAATLEVGAANAAAGAADVDTGVQTAHSTVAALVPGATTVSDGADDLVIGTSTLSAKLQPLVVGSATLADKSVVLAAGNSLLAGGAATLFTKTGDLLAGSTRLNDGTATLDLRVDELVAGTQKVAAGATSLSSGAERLSTGASDLSSGTSELGTGAANLAAGTSTLQRGAVELADGTSELADGSETLASGASQLATGTTELNDGNVLVAEGSATLATGAAGVSPATMGPWLLVALGVGAAAIAAWIIHRVRFARRESVTA
;
A
#
# COMPACT_ATOMS: atom_id res chain seq x y z
N MET A 1 5.33 -210.25 68.77
CA MET A 1 5.36 -210.18 70.25
C MET A 1 6.43 -209.16 70.64
N THR A 2 6.10 -208.16 71.49
CA THR A 2 6.96 -207.53 72.56
C THR A 2 8.22 -206.70 72.13
N ARG A 3 8.80 -205.68 72.81
CA ARG A 3 8.62 -204.82 74.03
C ARG A 3 9.93 -203.94 74.20
N ILE A 4 9.92 -202.83 74.99
CA ILE A 4 11.02 -202.12 75.75
C ILE A 4 11.63 -200.76 75.23
N GLU A 5 11.98 -199.88 76.21
CA GLU A 5 12.20 -198.40 76.38
C GLU A 5 13.58 -197.73 76.00
N SER A 6 13.66 -196.36 76.03
CA SER A 6 14.69 -195.45 76.66
C SER A 6 15.37 -194.27 75.84
N ALA A 7 15.13 -193.00 76.27
CA ALA A 7 15.91 -191.72 76.43
C ALA A 7 16.96 -191.03 75.45
N SER A 8 16.74 -189.69 75.27
CA SER A 8 17.56 -188.42 75.22
C SER A 8 18.75 -188.02 74.26
N GLU A 9 18.68 -186.74 73.79
CA GLU A 9 19.70 -185.62 73.73
C GLU A 9 20.26 -184.99 72.40
N HIS A 10 20.53 -183.66 72.47
CA HIS A 10 20.67 -182.56 71.46
C HIS A 10 22.11 -182.17 71.00
N GLN A 11 22.30 -181.50 69.82
CA GLN A 11 23.39 -180.48 69.53
C GLN A 11 23.12 -179.51 68.32
N HIS A 12 23.63 -178.25 68.38
CA HIS A 12 23.49 -177.09 67.42
C HIS A 12 24.80 -176.25 67.24
N GLY A 13 25.08 -175.66 66.04
CA GLY A 13 25.94 -174.44 65.88
C GLY A 13 26.62 -174.15 64.50
N ALA A 14 26.23 -173.09 63.74
CA ALA A 14 26.99 -172.54 62.58
C ALA A 14 26.68 -171.08 62.08
N GLY A 15 25.59 -170.39 62.45
CA GLY A 15 25.10 -169.16 61.77
C GLY A 15 25.79 -167.79 62.02
N LEU A 16 26.83 -167.68 62.86
CA LEU A 16 27.26 -166.38 63.41
C LEU A 16 28.27 -165.57 62.57
N LYS A 17 28.97 -166.17 61.58
CA LYS A 17 30.15 -165.54 60.94
C LYS A 17 29.84 -164.56 59.79
N ILE A 18 28.70 -164.68 59.11
CA ILE A 18 28.36 -163.86 57.93
C ILE A 18 27.86 -162.45 58.31
N ALA A 19 27.16 -162.32 59.44
CA ALA A 19 26.60 -161.05 59.90
C ALA A 19 27.67 -159.97 60.16
N VAL A 20 28.88 -160.38 60.59
CA VAL A 20 29.95 -159.45 60.99
C VAL A 20 30.59 -158.72 59.80
N ILE A 21 30.73 -159.40 58.65
CA ILE A 21 31.41 -158.82 57.47
C ILE A 21 30.53 -157.77 56.78
N VAL A 22 29.22 -158.04 56.67
CA VAL A 22 28.25 -157.09 56.08
C VAL A 22 28.15 -155.82 56.92
N LEU A 23 28.16 -155.96 58.26
CA LEU A 23 28.16 -154.80 59.16
C LEU A 23 29.43 -153.95 59.02
N ALA A 24 30.60 -154.57 58.84
CA ALA A 24 31.85 -153.83 58.68
C ALA A 24 31.91 -153.04 57.36
N LEU A 25 31.43 -153.63 56.26
CA LEU A 25 31.34 -152.94 54.96
C LEU A 25 30.28 -151.84 54.95
N ALA A 26 29.12 -152.07 55.56
CA ALA A 26 28.08 -151.06 55.74
C ALA A 26 28.58 -149.90 56.61
N LEU A 27 29.32 -150.18 57.67
CA LEU A 27 29.92 -149.14 58.51
C LEU A 27 30.97 -148.35 57.71
N ALA A 28 31.83 -149.00 56.94
CA ALA A 28 32.84 -148.33 56.13
C ALA A 28 32.22 -147.43 55.05
N THR A 29 31.18 -147.89 54.35
CA THR A 29 30.48 -147.08 53.33
C THR A 29 29.68 -145.95 53.96
N MET A 30 28.99 -146.19 55.08
CA MET A 30 28.25 -145.15 55.78
C MET A 30 29.19 -144.08 56.35
N THR A 31 30.36 -144.49 56.86
CA THR A 31 31.40 -143.56 57.31
C THR A 31 31.93 -142.76 56.14
N THR A 32 32.29 -143.39 55.02
CA THR A 32 32.81 -142.70 53.83
C THR A 32 31.77 -141.73 53.23
N LEU A 33 30.50 -142.12 53.20
CA LEU A 33 29.40 -141.26 52.76
C LEU A 33 29.23 -140.07 53.71
N PHE A 34 29.22 -140.30 55.02
CA PHE A 34 29.17 -139.25 56.04
C PHE A 34 30.33 -138.26 55.90
N LEU A 35 31.53 -138.75 55.58
CA LEU A 35 32.72 -137.92 55.36
C LEU A 35 32.63 -137.07 54.10
N LEU A 36 32.17 -137.67 53.00
CA LEU A 36 31.96 -136.96 51.74
C LEU A 36 30.81 -135.95 51.82
N THR A 37 29.75 -136.26 52.57
CA THR A 37 28.61 -135.34 52.72
C THR A 37 28.93 -134.19 53.68
N THR A 38 29.61 -134.44 54.80
CA THR A 38 29.99 -133.37 55.75
C THR A 38 31.04 -132.42 55.16
N SER A 39 32.04 -132.94 54.42
CA SER A 39 33.03 -132.10 53.73
C SER A 39 32.42 -131.29 52.58
N LYS A 40 31.51 -131.88 51.78
CA LYS A 40 30.77 -131.15 50.74
C LYS A 40 29.79 -130.13 51.33
N LEU A 41 29.20 -130.42 52.49
CA LEU A 41 28.32 -129.50 53.20
C LEU A 41 29.08 -128.31 53.75
N ALA A 42 30.25 -128.52 54.37
CA ALA A 42 31.13 -127.45 54.84
C ALA A 42 31.61 -126.57 53.65
N GLY A 43 32.11 -127.18 52.57
CA GLY A 43 32.53 -126.42 51.39
C GLY A 43 31.38 -125.70 50.66
N GLY A 44 30.18 -126.29 50.65
CA GLY A 44 28.97 -125.63 50.13
C GLY A 44 28.50 -124.47 51.01
N ALA A 45 28.63 -124.60 52.33
CA ALA A 45 28.31 -123.53 53.29
C ALA A 45 29.34 -122.39 53.23
N ASP A 46 30.63 -122.68 53.03
CA ASP A 46 31.68 -121.67 52.79
C ASP A 46 31.45 -120.95 51.45
N GLN A 47 31.06 -121.67 50.39
CA GLN A 47 30.68 -121.06 49.11
C GLN A 47 29.44 -120.18 49.24
N LEU A 48 28.45 -120.60 50.03
CA LEU A 48 27.26 -119.81 50.29
C LEU A 48 27.58 -118.56 51.13
N ALA A 49 28.45 -118.68 52.13
CA ALA A 49 28.92 -117.54 52.93
C ALA A 49 29.73 -116.54 52.08
N ALA A 50 30.62 -117.02 51.21
CA ALA A 50 31.37 -116.17 50.28
C ALA A 50 30.46 -115.50 49.25
N GLY A 51 29.47 -116.24 48.71
CA GLY A 51 28.46 -115.68 47.81
C GLY A 51 27.57 -114.64 48.48
N ALA A 52 27.19 -114.87 49.75
CA ALA A 52 26.41 -113.92 50.55
C ALA A 52 27.23 -112.69 50.94
N ALA A 53 28.52 -112.84 51.26
CA ALA A 53 29.43 -111.71 51.46
C ALA A 53 29.61 -110.87 50.19
N GLN A 54 29.79 -111.52 49.03
CA GLN A 54 29.87 -110.81 47.75
C GLN A 54 28.54 -110.10 47.41
N ALA A 55 27.40 -110.72 47.73
CA ALA A 55 26.08 -110.10 47.55
C ALA A 55 25.83 -108.95 48.54
N SER A 56 26.38 -109.03 49.76
CA SER A 56 26.40 -107.97 50.76
C SER A 56 27.24 -106.78 50.27
N ASP A 57 28.48 -107.00 49.85
CA ASP A 57 29.33 -105.97 49.25
C ASP A 57 28.66 -105.31 48.03
N GLY A 58 28.04 -106.10 47.16
CA GLY A 58 27.28 -105.61 46.01
C GLY A 58 26.04 -104.80 46.42
N SER A 59 25.33 -105.22 47.47
CA SER A 59 24.16 -104.50 48.00
C SER A 59 24.56 -103.18 48.64
N GLN A 60 25.68 -103.13 49.36
CA GLN A 60 26.24 -101.91 49.93
C GLN A 60 26.69 -100.94 48.84
N GLN A 61 27.37 -101.42 47.79
CA GLN A 61 27.74 -100.57 46.64
C GLN A 61 26.52 -99.97 45.94
N VAL A 62 25.43 -100.73 45.81
CA VAL A 62 24.17 -100.20 45.26
C VAL A 62 23.52 -99.20 46.22
N ALA A 63 23.56 -99.44 47.53
CA ALA A 63 23.02 -98.51 48.53
C ALA A 63 23.78 -97.18 48.53
N ASP A 64 25.11 -97.22 48.51
CA ASP A 64 25.97 -96.04 48.45
C ASP A 64 25.73 -95.26 47.14
N GLY A 65 25.71 -95.97 46.00
CA GLY A 65 25.42 -95.35 44.69
C GLY A 65 24.01 -94.77 44.60
N ALA A 66 23.02 -95.40 45.24
CA ALA A 66 21.65 -94.88 45.34
C ALA A 66 21.58 -93.66 46.28
N GLY A 67 22.41 -93.62 47.33
CA GLY A 67 22.58 -92.45 48.19
C GLY A 67 23.19 -91.25 47.44
N GLU A 68 24.27 -91.48 46.68
CA GLU A 68 24.88 -90.46 45.81
C GLU A 68 23.90 -89.96 44.74
N LEU A 69 23.15 -90.87 44.11
CA LEU A 69 22.11 -90.51 43.14
C LEU A 69 21.00 -89.67 43.79
N SER A 70 20.59 -90.00 45.02
CA SER A 70 19.59 -89.23 45.77
C SER A 70 20.07 -87.82 46.05
N ALA A 71 21.29 -87.68 46.60
CA ALA A 71 21.89 -86.38 46.90
C ALA A 71 22.06 -85.53 45.63
N GLY A 72 22.60 -86.11 44.55
CA GLY A 72 22.74 -85.42 43.27
C GLY A 72 21.39 -85.02 42.65
N SER A 73 20.35 -85.83 42.83
CA SER A 73 18.99 -85.50 42.36
C SER A 73 18.34 -84.40 43.20
N ALA A 74 18.62 -84.33 44.51
CA ALA A 74 18.18 -83.23 45.36
C ALA A 74 18.88 -81.91 44.98
N GLU A 75 20.20 -81.93 44.76
CA GLU A 75 20.93 -80.74 44.25
C GLU A 75 20.41 -80.28 42.88
N LEU A 76 20.08 -81.22 41.99
CA LEU A 76 19.47 -80.90 40.70
C LEU A 76 18.08 -80.27 40.87
N SER A 77 17.28 -80.75 41.83
CA SER A 77 15.96 -80.17 42.14
C SER A 77 16.09 -78.73 42.64
N ASP A 78 16.96 -78.48 43.61
CA ASP A 78 17.20 -77.14 44.16
C ASP A 78 17.70 -76.18 43.06
N GLY A 79 18.66 -76.62 42.24
CA GLY A 79 19.17 -75.84 41.12
C GLY A 79 18.10 -75.55 40.06
N ALA A 80 17.19 -76.48 39.81
CA ALA A 80 16.07 -76.30 38.90
C ALA A 80 15.01 -75.34 39.47
N ALA A 81 14.73 -75.38 40.78
CA ALA A 81 13.85 -74.43 41.46
C ALA A 81 14.41 -72.99 41.48
N ASP A 82 15.72 -72.84 41.68
CA ASP A 82 16.41 -71.55 41.56
C ASP A 82 16.32 -71.00 40.13
N ALA A 83 16.50 -71.87 39.13
CA ALA A 83 16.34 -71.50 37.72
C ALA A 83 14.90 -71.07 37.40
N ALA A 84 13.89 -71.76 37.94
CA ALA A 84 12.47 -71.40 37.80
C ALA A 84 12.20 -70.00 38.37
N THR A 85 12.68 -69.74 39.59
CA THR A 85 12.57 -68.42 40.24
C THR A 85 13.28 -67.32 39.42
N GLY A 86 14.44 -67.64 38.84
CA GLY A 86 15.16 -66.73 37.94
C GLY A 86 14.36 -66.42 36.67
N ALA A 87 13.73 -67.43 36.08
CA ALA A 87 12.90 -67.30 34.89
C ALA A 87 11.60 -66.51 35.17
N GLU A 88 10.97 -66.69 36.33
CA GLU A 88 9.83 -65.86 36.77
C GLU A 88 10.21 -64.38 36.90
N LYS A 89 11.35 -64.07 37.53
CA LYS A 89 11.86 -62.70 37.64
C LYS A 89 12.12 -62.09 36.26
N LEU A 90 12.67 -62.88 35.33
CA LEU A 90 12.87 -62.46 33.94
C LEU A 90 11.54 -62.17 33.24
N SER A 91 10.51 -63.01 33.45
CA SER A 91 9.16 -62.79 32.91
C SER A 91 8.55 -61.47 33.42
N VAL A 92 8.62 -61.20 34.72
CA VAL A 92 8.12 -59.94 35.31
C VAL A 92 8.88 -58.73 34.76
N GLY A 93 10.20 -58.83 34.67
CA GLY A 93 11.05 -57.77 34.09
C GLY A 93 10.72 -57.49 32.63
N ALA A 94 10.56 -58.54 31.82
CA ALA A 94 10.18 -58.46 30.42
C ALA A 94 8.77 -57.87 30.23
N GLY A 95 7.81 -58.25 31.08
CA GLY A 95 6.46 -57.66 31.09
C GLY A 95 6.48 -56.16 31.41
N THR A 96 7.29 -55.74 32.39
CA THR A 96 7.45 -54.32 32.73
C THR A 96 8.07 -53.52 31.58
N ALA A 97 9.09 -54.09 30.93
CA ALA A 97 9.70 -53.49 29.74
C ALA A 97 8.71 -53.37 28.57
N ALA A 98 7.85 -54.37 28.35
CA ALA A 98 6.80 -54.33 27.34
C ALA A 98 5.81 -53.17 27.57
N VAL A 99 5.37 -52.97 28.81
CA VAL A 99 4.50 -51.84 29.18
C VAL A 99 5.20 -50.49 28.95
N GLY A 100 6.50 -50.40 29.29
CA GLY A 100 7.30 -49.21 29.03
C GLY A 100 7.42 -48.89 27.54
N ALA A 101 7.71 -49.91 26.72
CA ALA A 101 7.80 -49.80 25.28
C ALA A 101 6.47 -49.37 24.65
N GLU A 102 5.35 -49.90 25.13
CA GLU A 102 4.02 -49.50 24.66
C GLU A 102 3.67 -48.05 25.01
N LYS A 103 4.02 -47.58 26.22
CA LYS A 103 3.89 -46.16 26.60
C LYS A 103 4.73 -45.25 25.69
N LEU A 104 5.96 -45.67 25.38
CA LEU A 104 6.84 -44.94 24.47
C LEU A 104 6.23 -44.87 23.06
N ARG A 105 5.68 -45.98 22.56
CA ARG A 105 4.99 -46.03 21.26
C ARG A 105 3.82 -45.05 21.18
N VAL A 106 2.96 -45.04 22.21
CA VAL A 106 1.81 -44.11 22.27
C VAL A 106 2.27 -42.65 22.37
N GLY A 107 3.31 -42.38 23.16
CA GLY A 107 3.91 -41.05 23.26
C GLY A 107 4.49 -40.56 21.93
N ALA A 108 5.21 -41.42 21.23
CA ALA A 108 5.79 -41.15 19.93
C ALA A 108 4.69 -40.87 18.87
N ALA A 109 3.60 -41.64 18.87
CA ALA A 109 2.46 -41.39 17.98
C ALA A 109 1.80 -40.03 18.23
N LYS A 110 1.61 -39.63 19.50
CA LYS A 110 1.08 -38.29 19.84
C LYS A 110 2.02 -37.17 19.38
N ALA A 111 3.33 -37.36 19.57
CA ALA A 111 4.33 -36.40 19.11
C ALA A 111 4.31 -36.26 17.58
N ALA A 112 4.18 -37.36 16.84
CA ALA A 112 4.03 -37.34 15.38
C ALA A 112 2.80 -36.54 14.94
N THR A 113 1.63 -36.78 15.54
CA THR A 113 0.41 -35.99 15.25
C THR A 113 0.58 -34.50 15.55
N GLY A 114 1.23 -34.16 16.67
CA GLY A 114 1.53 -32.77 17.01
C GLY A 114 2.48 -32.12 16.01
N ALA A 115 3.48 -32.86 15.55
CA ALA A 115 4.44 -32.41 14.54
C ALA A 115 3.78 -32.17 13.18
N VAL A 116 2.87 -33.05 12.73
CA VAL A 116 2.05 -32.81 11.52
C VAL A 116 1.21 -31.54 11.66
N THR A 117 0.55 -31.36 12.80
CA THR A 117 -0.28 -30.15 13.04
C THR A 117 0.57 -28.87 13.00
N LEU A 118 1.79 -28.92 13.55
CA LEU A 118 2.74 -27.81 13.48
C LEU A 118 3.21 -27.55 12.04
N ALA A 119 3.45 -28.61 11.26
CA ALA A 119 3.85 -28.50 9.87
C ALA A 119 2.77 -27.83 9.01
N ASP A 120 1.50 -28.22 9.20
CA ASP A 120 0.35 -27.64 8.51
C ASP A 120 0.15 -26.16 8.88
N GLY A 121 0.25 -25.83 10.18
CA GLY A 121 0.14 -24.44 10.65
C GLY A 121 1.26 -23.54 10.14
N ALA A 122 2.49 -24.08 10.06
CA ALA A 122 3.62 -23.37 9.49
C ALA A 122 3.46 -23.18 7.97
N ALA A 123 2.97 -24.18 7.23
CA ALA A 123 2.66 -24.06 5.81
C ALA A 123 1.57 -23.00 5.54
N ALA A 124 0.50 -22.99 6.34
CA ALA A 124 -0.54 -21.96 6.25
C ALA A 124 0.02 -20.54 6.53
N SER A 125 0.92 -20.42 7.50
CA SER A 125 1.60 -19.15 7.80
C SER A 125 2.51 -18.70 6.67
N ALA A 126 3.19 -19.63 5.99
CA ALA A 126 4.00 -19.33 4.82
C ALA A 126 3.15 -18.77 3.67
N THR A 127 2.01 -19.41 3.38
CA THR A 127 1.05 -18.92 2.38
C THR A 127 0.55 -17.52 2.72
N GLY A 128 0.10 -17.29 3.96
CA GLY A 128 -0.38 -15.96 4.37
C GLY A 128 0.70 -14.88 4.30
N ALA A 129 1.95 -15.22 4.61
CA ALA A 129 3.08 -14.31 4.48
C ALA A 129 3.42 -14.02 3.00
N ALA A 130 3.30 -15.00 2.10
CA ALA A 130 3.45 -14.79 0.67
C ALA A 130 2.35 -13.87 0.10
N GLU A 131 1.10 -14.06 0.51
CA GLU A 131 -0.02 -13.18 0.13
C GLU A 131 0.19 -11.74 0.62
N LEU A 132 0.72 -11.57 1.84
CA LEU A 132 1.06 -10.26 2.39
C LEU A 132 2.18 -9.58 1.59
N ALA A 133 3.20 -10.33 1.16
CA ALA A 133 4.28 -9.80 0.33
C ALA A 133 3.74 -9.29 -1.02
N GLU A 134 2.94 -10.10 -1.70
CA GLU A 134 2.27 -9.74 -2.95
C GLU A 134 1.36 -8.51 -2.80
N GLY A 135 0.60 -8.43 -1.69
CA GLY A 135 -0.22 -7.26 -1.36
C GLY A 135 0.61 -6.00 -1.15
N ALA A 136 1.76 -6.11 -0.49
CA ALA A 136 2.68 -5.00 -0.27
C ALA A 136 3.34 -4.53 -1.59
N ASP A 137 3.68 -5.44 -2.50
CA ASP A 137 4.21 -5.11 -3.83
C ASP A 137 3.17 -4.41 -4.72
N LYS A 138 1.90 -4.83 -4.65
CA LYS A 138 0.79 -4.13 -5.30
C LYS A 138 0.59 -2.72 -4.74
N ALA A 139 0.67 -2.56 -3.41
CA ALA A 139 0.58 -1.25 -2.77
C ALA A 139 1.76 -0.33 -3.16
N ALA A 140 2.98 -0.87 -3.27
CA ALA A 140 4.13 -0.14 -3.78
C ALA A 140 3.90 0.34 -5.23
N SER A 141 3.44 -0.56 -6.11
CA SER A 141 3.16 -0.24 -7.51
C SER A 141 2.06 0.81 -7.66
N GLY A 142 0.97 0.71 -6.89
CA GLY A 142 -0.09 1.72 -6.85
C GLY A 142 0.40 3.07 -6.34
N SER A 143 1.33 3.08 -5.38
CA SER A 143 1.97 4.30 -4.88
C SER A 143 2.85 4.96 -5.94
N VAL A 144 3.57 4.19 -6.77
CA VAL A 144 4.30 4.73 -7.93
C VAL A 144 3.34 5.40 -8.92
N SER A 145 2.22 4.76 -9.26
CA SER A 145 1.19 5.39 -10.12
C SER A 145 0.60 6.66 -9.51
N LEU A 146 0.50 6.75 -8.18
CA LEU A 146 0.09 7.97 -7.50
C LEU A 146 1.15 9.08 -7.64
N SER A 147 2.44 8.76 -7.50
CA SER A 147 3.54 9.73 -7.74
C SER A 147 3.53 10.26 -9.18
N ASP A 148 3.29 9.41 -10.18
CA ASP A 148 3.12 9.85 -11.57
C ASP A 148 1.96 10.85 -11.71
N GLY A 149 0.82 10.57 -11.05
CA GLY A 149 -0.33 11.48 -11.02
C GLY A 149 -0.05 12.81 -10.32
N ILE A 150 0.74 12.78 -9.23
CA ILE A 150 1.18 13.99 -8.51
C ILE A 150 2.11 14.84 -9.40
N THR A 151 3.02 14.20 -10.12
CA THR A 151 3.91 14.87 -11.09
C THR A 151 3.10 15.56 -12.17
N LEU A 152 2.07 14.91 -12.71
CA LEU A 152 1.18 15.50 -13.70
C LEU A 152 0.40 16.70 -13.13
N ALA A 153 -0.08 16.60 -11.88
CA ALA A 153 -0.77 17.69 -11.20
C ALA A 153 0.16 18.90 -10.96
N ALA A 154 1.41 18.67 -10.59
CA ALA A 154 2.42 19.71 -10.43
C ALA A 154 2.75 20.43 -11.76
N ALA A 155 2.84 19.67 -12.85
CA ALA A 155 2.99 20.23 -14.20
C ALA A 155 1.79 21.12 -14.56
N GLY A 156 0.56 20.64 -14.35
CA GLY A 156 -0.65 21.43 -14.59
C GLY A 156 -0.73 22.70 -13.72
N ALA A 157 -0.29 22.64 -12.46
CA ALA A 157 -0.20 23.82 -11.60
C ALA A 157 0.79 24.87 -12.16
N THR A 158 1.91 24.41 -12.73
CA THR A 158 2.91 25.26 -13.39
C THR A 158 2.35 25.90 -14.66
N ASP A 159 1.59 25.17 -15.47
CA ASP A 159 0.93 25.70 -16.66
C ASP A 159 -0.08 26.80 -16.31
N VAL A 160 -0.88 26.60 -15.25
CA VAL A 160 -1.78 27.63 -14.73
C VAL A 160 -1.00 28.88 -14.31
N ARG A 161 0.15 28.73 -13.65
CA ARG A 161 1.02 29.84 -13.23
C ARG A 161 1.52 30.65 -14.42
N ASN A 162 1.95 29.96 -15.47
CA ASN A 162 2.41 30.57 -16.72
C ASN A 162 1.26 31.33 -17.40
N GLY A 163 0.09 30.71 -17.50
CA GLY A 163 -1.12 31.35 -18.05
C GLY A 163 -1.55 32.59 -17.26
N VAL A 164 -1.53 32.51 -15.93
CA VAL A 164 -1.82 33.66 -15.05
C VAL A 164 -0.84 34.81 -15.27
N SER A 165 0.44 34.51 -15.46
CA SER A 165 1.46 35.53 -15.74
C SER A 165 1.20 36.26 -17.06
N LEU A 166 0.73 35.54 -18.09
CA LEU A 166 0.32 36.14 -19.37
C LEU A 166 -0.91 37.03 -19.22
N VAL A 167 -1.92 36.59 -18.47
CA VAL A 167 -3.13 37.40 -18.20
C VAL A 167 -2.77 38.65 -17.41
N ALA A 168 -1.91 38.55 -16.40
CA ALA A 168 -1.45 39.70 -15.62
C ALA A 168 -0.73 40.73 -16.50
N ALA A 169 0.14 40.29 -17.42
CA ALA A 169 0.80 41.16 -18.38
C ALA A 169 -0.19 41.87 -19.32
N ALA A 170 -1.13 41.12 -19.91
CA ALA A 170 -2.18 41.68 -20.77
C ALA A 170 -3.06 42.68 -20.02
N ASN A 171 -3.36 42.42 -18.75
CA ASN A 171 -4.14 43.32 -17.91
C ASN A 171 -3.38 44.62 -17.60
N GLY A 172 -2.06 44.54 -17.42
CA GLY A 172 -1.18 45.72 -17.33
C GLY A 172 -1.23 46.59 -18.59
N GLU A 173 -1.24 45.98 -19.77
CA GLU A 173 -1.42 46.72 -21.04
C GLU A 173 -2.79 47.40 -21.14
N ILE A 174 -3.86 46.71 -20.75
CA ILE A 174 -5.22 47.26 -20.76
C ILE A 174 -5.28 48.49 -19.85
N ALA A 175 -4.70 48.43 -18.65
CA ALA A 175 -4.65 49.56 -17.73
C ALA A 175 -3.91 50.77 -18.36
N GLY A 176 -2.78 50.53 -19.02
CA GLY A 176 -2.03 51.57 -19.74
C GLY A 176 -2.84 52.20 -20.88
N LYS A 177 -3.44 51.37 -21.75
CA LYS A 177 -4.26 51.84 -22.88
C LYS A 177 -5.53 52.55 -22.42
N SER A 178 -6.12 52.10 -21.33
CA SER A 178 -7.30 52.73 -20.71
C SER A 178 -6.98 54.12 -20.16
N SER A 179 -5.79 54.32 -19.56
CA SER A 179 -5.32 55.64 -19.14
C SER A 179 -5.19 56.60 -20.32
N LEU A 180 -4.58 56.14 -21.42
CA LEU A 180 -4.44 56.92 -22.65
C LEU A 180 -5.80 57.28 -23.27
N LEU A 181 -6.74 56.33 -23.31
CA LEU A 181 -8.09 56.57 -23.82
C LEU A 181 -8.85 57.62 -22.97
N SER A 182 -8.70 57.58 -21.65
CA SER A 182 -9.28 58.60 -20.75
C SER A 182 -8.71 59.99 -21.03
N ALA A 183 -7.38 60.08 -21.22
CA ALA A 183 -6.73 61.33 -21.56
C ALA A 183 -7.20 61.87 -22.93
N GLY A 184 -7.32 60.98 -23.93
CA GLY A 184 -7.84 61.32 -25.24
C GLY A 184 -9.30 61.80 -25.20
N ALA A 185 -10.17 61.10 -24.47
CA ALA A 185 -11.57 61.50 -24.30
C ALA A 185 -11.71 62.88 -23.65
N ARG A 186 -10.86 63.19 -22.66
CA ARG A 186 -10.81 64.53 -22.05
C ARG A 186 -10.36 65.59 -23.05
N ALA A 187 -9.29 65.33 -23.79
CA ALA A 187 -8.80 66.26 -24.81
C ALA A 187 -9.85 66.57 -25.89
N VAL A 188 -10.64 65.56 -26.31
CA VAL A 188 -11.75 65.75 -27.25
C VAL A 188 -12.87 66.58 -26.63
N ALA A 189 -13.24 66.32 -25.37
CA ALA A 189 -14.25 67.10 -24.66
C ALA A 189 -13.83 68.57 -24.49
N ASP A 190 -12.57 68.82 -24.15
CA ASP A 190 -11.99 70.17 -24.01
C ASP A 190 -11.97 70.88 -25.38
N GLY A 191 -11.54 70.19 -26.44
CA GLY A 191 -11.55 70.73 -27.80
C GLY A 191 -12.96 71.06 -28.29
N ALA A 192 -13.95 70.22 -27.98
CA ALA A 192 -15.35 70.49 -28.26
C ALA A 192 -15.88 71.70 -27.46
N GLY A 193 -15.42 71.89 -26.22
CA GLY A 193 -15.65 73.10 -25.44
C GLY A 193 -15.11 74.35 -26.14
N GLY A 194 -13.86 74.30 -26.59
CA GLY A 194 -13.22 75.40 -27.34
C GLY A 194 -13.96 75.76 -28.63
N ILE A 195 -14.49 74.77 -29.37
CA ILE A 195 -15.32 75.03 -30.56
C ILE A 195 -16.60 75.78 -30.16
N ARG A 196 -17.29 75.38 -29.09
CA ARG A 196 -18.51 76.07 -28.64
C ARG A 196 -18.22 77.53 -28.28
N ASP A 197 -17.15 77.76 -27.53
CA ASP A 197 -16.76 79.11 -27.11
C ASP A 197 -16.38 79.97 -28.34
N GLY A 198 -15.65 79.40 -29.29
CA GLY A 198 -15.31 80.05 -30.55
C GLY A 198 -16.55 80.38 -31.40
N VAL A 199 -17.51 79.45 -31.51
CA VAL A 199 -18.78 79.69 -32.22
C VAL A 199 -19.62 80.76 -31.51
N LYS A 200 -19.64 80.77 -30.18
CA LYS A 200 -20.33 81.81 -29.39
C LYS A 200 -19.72 83.19 -29.66
N ALA A 201 -18.39 83.28 -29.68
CA ALA A 201 -17.68 84.52 -30.02
C ALA A 201 -17.95 84.96 -31.47
N ALA A 202 -17.92 84.03 -32.43
CA ALA A 202 -18.25 84.30 -33.83
C ALA A 202 -19.69 84.80 -33.98
N ASN A 203 -20.66 84.19 -33.31
CA ASN A 203 -22.06 84.60 -33.36
C ASN A 203 -22.30 85.99 -32.73
N ALA A 204 -21.55 86.34 -31.69
CA ALA A 204 -21.54 87.69 -31.14
C ALA A 204 -21.03 88.70 -32.19
N GLY A 205 -19.90 88.41 -32.84
CA GLY A 205 -19.37 89.26 -33.93
C GLY A 205 -20.33 89.38 -35.12
N VAL A 206 -21.02 88.30 -35.49
CA VAL A 206 -22.08 88.32 -36.52
C VAL A 206 -23.22 89.26 -36.12
N THR A 207 -23.60 89.26 -34.84
CA THR A 207 -24.64 90.16 -34.30
C THR A 207 -24.18 91.62 -34.35
N ASP A 208 -22.93 91.88 -34.00
CA ASP A 208 -22.35 93.23 -34.06
C ASP A 208 -22.31 93.76 -35.50
N VAL A 209 -21.92 92.93 -36.47
CA VAL A 209 -21.93 93.30 -37.90
C VAL A 209 -23.36 93.56 -38.40
N ALA A 210 -24.34 92.73 -38.02
CA ALA A 210 -25.74 92.94 -38.39
C ALA A 210 -26.27 94.28 -37.83
N ASN A 211 -25.97 94.58 -36.56
CA ASN A 211 -26.34 95.86 -35.94
C ASN A 211 -25.67 97.05 -36.63
N GLY A 212 -24.39 96.92 -37.00
CA GLY A 212 -23.66 97.94 -37.75
C GLY A 212 -24.22 98.16 -39.15
N ALA A 213 -24.63 97.08 -39.84
CA ALA A 213 -25.28 97.14 -41.14
C ALA A 213 -26.64 97.86 -41.06
N LEU A 214 -27.48 97.52 -40.08
CA LEU A 214 -28.76 98.22 -39.84
C LEU A 214 -28.55 99.72 -39.55
N ALA A 215 -27.50 100.08 -38.80
CA ALA A 215 -27.16 101.47 -38.56
C ALA A 215 -26.68 102.19 -39.83
N LEU A 216 -25.90 101.51 -40.68
CA LEU A 216 -25.45 102.03 -41.97
C LEU A 216 -26.62 102.22 -42.94
N GLN A 217 -27.53 101.26 -43.02
CA GLN A 217 -28.78 101.33 -43.78
C GLN A 217 -29.60 102.54 -43.35
N ALA A 218 -29.89 102.68 -42.05
CA ALA A 218 -30.63 103.81 -41.52
C ALA A 218 -29.94 105.16 -41.78
N GLY A 219 -28.60 105.18 -41.88
CA GLY A 219 -27.83 106.35 -42.28
C GLY A 219 -27.98 106.66 -43.77
N ALA A 220 -27.88 105.63 -44.63
CA ALA A 220 -28.05 105.74 -46.07
C ALA A 220 -29.47 106.21 -46.44
N ASP A 221 -30.50 105.64 -45.82
CA ASP A 221 -31.90 106.02 -46.01
C ASP A 221 -32.13 107.50 -45.63
N LYS A 222 -31.48 107.98 -44.56
CA LYS A 222 -31.55 109.40 -44.16
C LYS A 222 -30.87 110.31 -45.18
N VAL A 223 -29.74 109.88 -45.75
CA VAL A 223 -29.05 110.63 -46.81
C VAL A 223 -29.91 110.66 -48.06
N GLU A 224 -30.46 109.53 -48.48
CA GLU A 224 -31.38 109.44 -49.61
C GLU A 224 -32.60 110.34 -49.42
N ALA A 225 -33.26 110.28 -48.26
CA ALA A 225 -34.38 111.15 -47.93
C ALA A 225 -34.00 112.64 -47.91
N GLY A 226 -32.82 112.98 -47.39
CA GLY A 226 -32.28 114.34 -47.39
C GLY A 226 -31.98 114.87 -48.80
N LEU A 227 -31.40 114.04 -49.66
CA LEU A 227 -31.16 114.36 -51.07
C LEU A 227 -32.48 114.50 -51.83
N GLY A 228 -33.45 113.62 -51.57
CA GLY A 228 -34.80 113.70 -52.12
C GLY A 228 -35.55 114.96 -51.69
N ALA A 229 -35.30 115.47 -50.49
CA ALA A 229 -35.83 116.76 -50.03
C ALA A 229 -35.07 117.97 -50.60
N LEU A 230 -33.77 117.84 -50.85
CA LEU A 230 -32.93 118.91 -51.42
C LEU A 230 -33.19 119.13 -52.92
N ALA A 231 -33.47 118.07 -53.67
CA ALA A 231 -33.68 118.13 -55.12
C ALA A 231 -34.80 119.13 -55.54
N PRO A 232 -36.03 119.10 -54.95
CA PRO A 232 -37.07 120.10 -55.25
C PRO A 232 -36.66 121.55 -54.91
N GLY A 233 -35.86 121.72 -53.85
CA GLY A 233 -35.30 123.01 -53.47
C GLY A 233 -34.31 123.55 -54.51
N LEU A 234 -33.46 122.68 -55.06
CA LEU A 234 -32.55 123.01 -56.15
C LEU A 234 -33.29 123.26 -57.46
N ASP A 235 -34.38 122.54 -57.76
CA ASP A 235 -35.24 122.83 -58.92
C ASP A 235 -35.85 124.23 -58.84
N THR A 236 -36.35 124.60 -57.66
CA THR A 236 -36.89 125.94 -57.39
C THR A 236 -35.82 127.01 -57.53
N LEU A 237 -34.63 126.78 -56.95
CA LEU A 237 -33.52 127.71 -57.03
C LEU A 237 -32.99 127.84 -58.47
N LYS A 238 -32.97 126.74 -59.24
CA LYS A 238 -32.61 126.74 -60.67
C LYS A 238 -33.57 127.59 -61.47
N ALA A 239 -34.87 127.39 -61.29
CA ALA A 239 -35.89 128.21 -61.95
C ALA A 239 -35.71 129.70 -61.61
N GLY A 240 -35.43 130.02 -60.34
CA GLY A 240 -35.13 131.39 -59.91
C GLY A 240 -33.84 131.97 -60.50
N ALA A 241 -32.75 131.18 -60.54
CA ALA A 241 -31.47 131.58 -61.11
C ALA A 241 -31.56 131.82 -62.62
N SER A 242 -32.23 130.93 -63.36
CA SER A 242 -32.49 131.09 -64.79
C SER A 242 -33.36 132.32 -65.08
N ALA A 243 -34.36 132.61 -64.24
CA ALA A 243 -35.18 133.83 -64.35
C ALA A 243 -34.36 135.10 -64.07
N LEU A 244 -33.50 135.08 -63.05
CA LEU A 244 -32.60 136.20 -62.73
C LEU A 244 -31.56 136.45 -63.83
N ALA A 245 -30.99 135.39 -64.40
CA ALA A 245 -30.06 135.48 -65.54
C ALA A 245 -30.74 136.09 -66.78
N SER A 246 -31.97 135.67 -67.06
CA SER A 246 -32.77 136.24 -68.15
C SER A 246 -33.05 137.73 -67.92
N GLY A 247 -33.53 138.10 -66.72
CA GLY A 247 -33.85 139.49 -66.39
C GLY A 247 -32.64 140.43 -66.34
N THR A 248 -31.47 139.95 -65.88
CA THR A 248 -30.23 140.75 -65.89
C THR A 248 -29.64 140.89 -67.30
N THR A 249 -29.83 139.89 -68.17
CA THR A 249 -29.47 139.99 -69.60
C THR A 249 -30.36 141.00 -70.32
N GLU A 250 -31.66 141.00 -70.05
CA GLU A 250 -32.60 142.02 -70.54
C GLU A 250 -32.20 143.42 -70.04
N LEU A 251 -31.87 143.56 -68.76
CA LEU A 251 -31.41 144.82 -68.17
C LEU A 251 -30.10 145.31 -68.80
N HIS A 252 -29.13 144.42 -69.03
CA HIS A 252 -27.87 144.76 -69.71
C HIS A 252 -28.13 145.23 -71.14
N THR A 253 -29.01 144.54 -71.87
CA THR A 253 -29.41 144.91 -73.24
C THR A 253 -30.08 146.29 -73.25
N GLY A 254 -31.05 146.52 -72.36
CA GLY A 254 -31.72 147.82 -72.23
C GLY A 254 -30.78 148.95 -71.79
N ALA A 255 -29.82 148.67 -70.91
CA ALA A 255 -28.80 149.63 -70.49
C ALA A 255 -27.85 149.99 -71.65
N LYS A 256 -27.44 149.00 -72.45
CA LYS A 256 -26.62 149.19 -73.65
C LYS A 256 -27.36 150.00 -74.73
N ASP A 257 -28.64 149.72 -74.93
CA ASP A 257 -29.49 150.52 -75.81
C ASP A 257 -29.58 151.97 -75.32
N LEU A 258 -29.70 152.18 -74.00
CA LEU A 258 -29.72 153.52 -73.39
C LEU A 258 -28.38 154.26 -73.53
N VAL A 259 -27.24 153.57 -73.41
CA VAL A 259 -25.90 154.13 -73.70
C VAL A 259 -25.82 154.57 -75.16
N THR A 260 -26.27 153.72 -76.09
CA THR A 260 -26.26 153.99 -77.53
C THR A 260 -27.15 155.19 -77.87
N ALA A 261 -28.36 155.25 -77.30
CA ALA A 261 -29.29 156.35 -77.47
C ALA A 261 -28.75 157.67 -76.91
N ASN A 262 -28.17 157.66 -75.70
CA ASN A 262 -27.60 158.87 -75.08
C ASN A 262 -26.32 159.34 -75.79
N THR A 263 -25.49 158.43 -76.30
CA THR A 263 -24.32 158.79 -77.12
C THR A 263 -24.77 159.46 -78.42
N SER A 264 -25.77 158.88 -79.08
CA SER A 264 -26.39 159.48 -80.28
C SER A 264 -27.03 160.85 -79.97
N LEU A 265 -27.62 161.03 -78.79
CA LEU A 265 -28.17 162.31 -78.33
C LEU A 265 -27.05 163.34 -78.08
N VAL A 266 -25.94 162.96 -77.44
CA VAL A 266 -24.76 163.82 -77.25
C VAL A 266 -24.18 164.26 -78.60
N ASP A 267 -24.04 163.33 -79.54
CA ASP A 267 -23.56 163.60 -80.90
C ASP A 267 -24.53 164.49 -81.67
N GLY A 268 -25.83 164.24 -81.56
CA GLY A 268 -26.89 165.06 -82.14
C GLY A 268 -26.90 166.50 -81.58
N ILE A 269 -26.78 166.66 -80.26
CA ILE A 269 -26.66 167.98 -79.62
C ILE A 269 -25.36 168.67 -80.04
N ALA A 270 -24.24 167.94 -80.16
CA ALA A 270 -22.97 168.48 -80.64
C ALA A 270 -23.09 168.97 -82.10
N ALA A 271 -23.77 168.22 -82.96
CA ALA A 271 -24.05 168.61 -84.34
C ALA A 271 -24.97 169.84 -84.41
N LEU A 272 -26.05 169.87 -83.61
CA LEU A 272 -26.96 171.01 -83.51
C LEU A 272 -26.25 172.27 -82.99
N ARG A 273 -25.38 172.13 -81.99
CA ARG A 273 -24.54 173.21 -81.47
C ARG A 273 -23.64 173.77 -82.57
N ALA A 274 -22.94 172.91 -83.32
CA ALA A 274 -22.06 173.33 -84.41
C ALA A 274 -22.82 174.07 -85.52
N GLN A 275 -24.04 173.64 -85.83
CA GLN A 275 -24.92 174.33 -86.79
C GLN A 275 -25.38 175.71 -86.27
N LEU A 276 -25.79 175.82 -85.00
CA LEU A 276 -26.22 177.09 -84.39
C LEU A 276 -25.07 178.09 -84.24
N GLU A 277 -23.86 177.61 -83.97
CA GLU A 277 -22.63 178.43 -83.90
C GLU A 277 -22.29 179.04 -85.27
N GLN A 278 -22.45 178.28 -86.36
CA GLN A 278 -22.32 178.80 -87.74
C GLN A 278 -23.45 179.75 -88.14
N GLY A 279 -24.62 179.64 -87.52
CA GLY A 279 -25.80 180.48 -87.77
C GLY A 279 -25.84 181.81 -86.99
N GLY A 280 -24.80 182.13 -86.19
CA GLY A 280 -24.73 183.39 -85.43
C GLY A 280 -25.57 183.41 -84.15
N ALA A 281 -25.89 182.25 -83.58
CA ALA A 281 -26.64 182.16 -82.32
C ALA A 281 -25.90 182.83 -81.15
N SER A 282 -26.66 183.37 -80.19
CA SER A 282 -26.09 184.04 -79.02
C SER A 282 -25.34 183.05 -78.11
N ALA A 283 -24.31 183.55 -77.41
CA ALA A 283 -23.51 182.75 -76.48
C ALA A 283 -24.33 182.05 -75.38
N GLU A 284 -25.49 182.60 -75.02
CA GLU A 284 -26.40 182.06 -74.01
C GLU A 284 -27.13 180.80 -74.49
N VAL A 285 -27.51 180.75 -75.78
CA VAL A 285 -28.13 179.56 -76.41
C VAL A 285 -27.10 178.45 -76.60
N LEU A 286 -25.87 178.80 -77.02
CA LEU A 286 -24.76 177.84 -77.09
C LEU A 286 -24.41 177.30 -75.70
N GLY A 287 -24.34 178.15 -74.67
CA GLY A 287 -24.11 177.72 -73.28
C GLY A 287 -25.21 176.79 -72.73
N SER A 288 -26.47 177.02 -73.12
CA SER A 288 -27.57 176.12 -72.77
C SER A 288 -27.47 174.76 -73.46
N LEU A 289 -27.01 174.72 -74.73
CA LEU A 289 -26.71 173.47 -75.42
C LEU A 289 -25.51 172.73 -74.82
N ASP A 290 -24.50 173.44 -74.29
CA ASP A 290 -23.41 172.82 -73.53
C ASP A 290 -23.93 172.15 -72.26
N GLN A 291 -24.81 172.80 -71.51
CA GLN A 291 -25.41 172.20 -70.33
C GLN A 291 -26.26 170.99 -70.68
N LEU A 292 -27.04 171.04 -71.76
CA LEU A 292 -27.83 169.90 -72.23
C LEU A 292 -26.93 168.75 -72.72
N LYS A 293 -25.84 169.07 -73.43
CA LYS A 293 -24.81 168.10 -73.84
C LYS A 293 -24.12 167.48 -72.62
N ALA A 294 -23.79 168.28 -71.61
CA ALA A 294 -23.19 167.81 -70.37
C ALA A 294 -24.16 166.90 -69.58
N GLY A 295 -25.45 167.25 -69.54
CA GLY A 295 -26.50 166.42 -68.95
C GLY A 295 -26.72 165.11 -69.71
N ALA A 296 -26.72 165.15 -71.05
CA ALA A 296 -26.81 163.95 -71.90
C ALA A 296 -25.55 163.08 -71.77
N ALA A 297 -24.36 163.68 -71.64
CA ALA A 297 -23.10 162.96 -71.40
C ALA A 297 -23.06 162.35 -69.99
N GLN A 298 -23.58 163.05 -68.97
CA GLN A 298 -23.78 162.48 -67.63
C GLN A 298 -24.75 161.29 -67.66
N ALA A 299 -25.88 161.41 -68.38
CA ALA A 299 -26.82 160.31 -68.57
C ALA A 299 -26.18 159.14 -69.35
N ALA A 300 -25.32 159.40 -70.34
CA ALA A 300 -24.56 158.36 -71.05
C ALA A 300 -23.55 157.68 -70.12
N SER A 301 -22.84 158.43 -69.28
CA SER A 301 -21.92 157.87 -68.29
C SER A 301 -22.63 157.05 -67.20
N GLY A 302 -23.81 157.49 -66.76
CA GLY A 302 -24.67 156.75 -65.84
C GLY A 302 -25.24 155.49 -66.47
N ALA A 303 -25.66 155.55 -67.74
CA ALA A 303 -26.09 154.39 -68.50
C ALA A 303 -24.94 153.41 -68.74
N ALA A 304 -23.71 153.88 -68.98
CA ALA A 304 -22.53 153.01 -69.15
C ALA A 304 -22.16 152.34 -67.82
N THR A 305 -22.29 153.06 -66.71
CA THR A 305 -22.12 152.49 -65.37
C THR A 305 -23.19 151.43 -65.09
N LEU A 306 -24.45 151.68 -65.50
CA LEU A 306 -25.55 150.71 -65.41
C LEU A 306 -25.33 149.50 -66.33
N GLU A 307 -24.82 149.69 -67.54
CA GLU A 307 -24.49 148.61 -68.48
C GLU A 307 -23.41 147.69 -67.90
N VAL A 308 -22.32 148.27 -67.38
CA VAL A 308 -21.25 147.52 -66.70
C VAL A 308 -21.79 146.82 -65.45
N GLY A 309 -22.63 147.49 -64.66
CA GLY A 309 -23.29 146.89 -63.48
C GLY A 309 -24.22 145.74 -63.85
N ALA A 310 -25.01 145.88 -64.92
CA ALA A 310 -25.92 144.85 -65.42
C ALA A 310 -25.17 143.70 -66.10
N ALA A 311 -24.05 143.96 -66.78
CA ALA A 311 -23.16 142.93 -67.32
C ALA A 311 -22.56 142.08 -66.19
N ASN A 312 -22.08 142.72 -65.12
CA ASN A 312 -21.56 142.04 -63.94
C ASN A 312 -22.66 141.25 -63.22
N ALA A 313 -23.88 141.79 -63.13
CA ALA A 313 -25.02 141.08 -62.56
C ALA A 313 -25.45 139.88 -63.41
N ALA A 314 -25.40 139.99 -64.74
CA ALA A 314 -25.70 138.89 -65.66
C ALA A 314 -24.62 137.79 -65.60
N ALA A 315 -23.35 138.16 -65.53
CA ALA A 315 -22.26 137.21 -65.30
C ALA A 315 -22.42 136.49 -63.96
N GLY A 316 -22.72 137.22 -62.87
CA GLY A 316 -22.98 136.63 -61.55
C GLY A 316 -24.22 135.73 -61.53
N ALA A 317 -25.29 136.08 -62.25
CA ALA A 317 -26.49 135.25 -62.37
C ALA A 317 -26.23 133.97 -63.19
N ALA A 318 -25.41 134.04 -64.24
CA ALA A 318 -24.97 132.89 -65.01
C ALA A 318 -24.07 131.94 -64.19
N ASP A 319 -23.19 132.49 -63.35
CA ASP A 319 -22.39 131.71 -62.40
C ASP A 319 -23.28 131.00 -61.36
N VAL A 320 -24.31 131.68 -60.85
CA VAL A 320 -25.30 131.07 -59.94
C VAL A 320 -26.09 129.96 -60.65
N ASP A 321 -26.58 130.19 -61.87
CA ASP A 321 -27.31 129.15 -62.63
C ASP A 321 -26.42 127.93 -62.91
N THR A 322 -25.16 128.16 -63.31
CA THR A 322 -24.16 127.09 -63.51
C THR A 322 -23.86 126.35 -62.21
N GLY A 323 -23.71 127.07 -61.10
CA GLY A 323 -23.50 126.49 -59.76
C GLY A 323 -24.68 125.62 -59.30
N VAL A 324 -25.91 126.09 -59.52
CA VAL A 324 -27.13 125.33 -59.17
C VAL A 324 -27.30 124.11 -60.06
N GLN A 325 -27.01 124.19 -61.37
CA GLN A 325 -26.99 123.03 -62.26
C GLN A 325 -25.97 121.98 -61.82
N THR A 326 -24.78 122.43 -61.43
CA THR A 326 -23.73 121.56 -60.92
C THR A 326 -24.18 120.87 -59.62
N ALA A 327 -24.75 121.62 -58.67
CA ALA A 327 -25.29 121.07 -57.43
C ALA A 327 -26.42 120.05 -57.68
N HIS A 328 -27.34 120.36 -58.61
CA HIS A 328 -28.42 119.44 -58.98
C HIS A 328 -27.87 118.14 -59.59
N SER A 329 -26.93 118.23 -60.53
CA SER A 329 -26.29 117.04 -61.13
C SER A 329 -25.54 116.20 -60.09
N THR A 330 -24.92 116.85 -59.10
CA THR A 330 -24.21 116.18 -58.00
C THR A 330 -25.18 115.45 -57.09
N VAL A 331 -26.32 116.08 -56.72
CA VAL A 331 -27.39 115.43 -55.94
C VAL A 331 -27.97 114.24 -56.69
N ALA A 332 -28.26 114.38 -57.99
CA ALA A 332 -28.76 113.30 -58.82
C ALA A 332 -27.77 112.11 -58.92
N ALA A 333 -26.46 112.39 -58.94
CA ALA A 333 -25.43 111.36 -58.93
C ALA A 333 -25.23 110.67 -57.56
N LEU A 334 -25.55 111.35 -56.45
CA LEU A 334 -25.40 110.83 -55.10
C LEU A 334 -26.55 109.90 -54.66
N VAL A 335 -27.77 110.11 -55.19
CA VAL A 335 -28.95 109.27 -54.84
C VAL A 335 -28.70 107.77 -55.13
N PRO A 336 -28.24 107.36 -56.32
CA PRO A 336 -27.90 105.95 -56.58
C PRO A 336 -26.79 105.40 -55.67
N GLY A 337 -25.89 106.28 -55.20
CA GLY A 337 -24.85 105.90 -54.25
C GLY A 337 -25.43 105.58 -52.87
N ALA A 338 -26.39 106.38 -52.39
CA ALA A 338 -27.09 106.13 -51.13
C ALA A 338 -27.90 104.83 -51.18
N THR A 339 -28.65 104.58 -52.26
CA THR A 339 -29.41 103.33 -52.43
C THR A 339 -28.49 102.11 -52.47
N THR A 340 -27.36 102.19 -53.18
CA THR A 340 -26.37 101.09 -53.24
C THR A 340 -25.80 100.76 -51.85
N VAL A 341 -25.58 101.76 -51.00
CA VAL A 341 -25.12 101.54 -49.62
C VAL A 341 -26.22 100.91 -48.76
N SER A 342 -27.49 101.32 -48.95
CA SER A 342 -28.63 100.73 -48.25
C SER A 342 -28.83 99.26 -48.65
N ASP A 343 -28.86 98.96 -49.95
CA ASP A 343 -28.97 97.59 -50.48
C ASP A 343 -27.80 96.70 -50.02
N GLY A 344 -26.57 97.23 -50.05
CA GLY A 344 -25.39 96.51 -49.57
C GLY A 344 -25.42 96.24 -48.06
N ALA A 345 -26.06 97.12 -47.28
CA ALA A 345 -26.28 96.89 -45.86
C ALA A 345 -27.34 95.80 -45.62
N ASP A 346 -28.42 95.76 -46.41
CA ASP A 346 -29.42 94.69 -46.39
C ASP A 346 -28.80 93.33 -46.74
N ASP A 347 -27.99 93.26 -47.79
CA ASP A 347 -27.25 92.06 -48.18
C ASP A 347 -26.34 91.56 -47.03
N LEU A 348 -25.73 92.49 -46.28
CA LEU A 348 -24.90 92.17 -45.13
C LEU A 348 -25.73 91.63 -43.95
N VAL A 349 -26.94 92.16 -43.71
CA VAL A 349 -27.89 91.62 -42.71
C VAL A 349 -28.37 90.21 -43.08
N ILE A 350 -28.65 89.97 -44.36
CA ILE A 350 -29.02 88.64 -44.86
C ILE A 350 -27.84 87.66 -44.74
N GLY A 351 -26.64 88.11 -45.10
CA GLY A 351 -25.40 87.34 -45.01
C GLY A 351 -25.06 86.94 -43.58
N THR A 352 -25.18 87.86 -42.62
CA THR A 352 -24.97 87.60 -41.18
C THR A 352 -26.03 86.64 -40.62
N SER A 353 -27.29 86.78 -41.00
CA SER A 353 -28.36 85.83 -40.63
C SER A 353 -28.07 84.42 -41.14
N THR A 354 -27.61 84.30 -42.40
CA THR A 354 -27.21 83.03 -43.01
C THR A 354 -26.01 82.41 -42.30
N LEU A 355 -25.00 83.21 -41.95
CA LEU A 355 -23.83 82.73 -41.24
C LEU A 355 -24.19 82.26 -39.83
N SER A 356 -25.02 83.00 -39.09
CA SER A 356 -25.53 82.57 -37.78
C SER A 356 -26.26 81.23 -37.86
N ALA A 357 -27.12 81.03 -38.86
CA ALA A 357 -27.80 79.76 -39.08
C ALA A 357 -26.82 78.61 -39.37
N LYS A 358 -25.74 78.87 -40.13
CA LYS A 358 -24.68 77.88 -40.40
C LYS A 358 -23.78 77.58 -39.21
N LEU A 359 -23.71 78.47 -38.21
CA LEU A 359 -22.98 78.24 -36.97
C LEU A 359 -23.74 77.33 -35.98
N GLN A 360 -25.07 77.27 -36.04
CA GLN A 360 -25.88 76.46 -35.11
C GLN A 360 -25.56 74.95 -35.17
N PRO A 361 -25.43 74.30 -36.35
CA PRO A 361 -25.01 72.89 -36.41
C PRO A 361 -23.66 72.61 -35.75
N LEU A 362 -22.73 73.56 -35.74
CA LEU A 362 -21.43 73.40 -35.10
C LEU A 362 -21.55 73.38 -33.56
N VAL A 363 -22.46 74.18 -32.99
CA VAL A 363 -22.77 74.15 -31.55
C VAL A 363 -23.36 72.80 -31.17
N VAL A 364 -24.36 72.34 -31.93
CA VAL A 364 -25.01 71.04 -31.66
C VAL A 364 -24.03 69.89 -31.83
N GLY A 365 -23.20 69.91 -32.88
CA GLY A 365 -22.20 68.90 -33.14
C GLY A 365 -21.13 68.83 -32.05
N SER A 366 -20.62 69.97 -31.60
CA SER A 366 -19.64 70.03 -30.50
C SER A 366 -20.24 69.67 -29.13
N ALA A 367 -21.50 70.03 -28.85
CA ALA A 367 -22.23 69.51 -27.68
C ALA A 367 -22.33 67.98 -27.71
N THR A 368 -22.77 67.43 -28.84
CA THR A 368 -22.88 65.98 -29.03
C THR A 368 -21.52 65.28 -28.86
N LEU A 369 -20.45 65.84 -29.42
CA LEU A 369 -19.10 65.28 -29.32
C LEU A 369 -18.60 65.26 -27.86
N ALA A 370 -18.87 66.32 -27.10
CA ALA A 370 -18.54 66.36 -25.67
C ALA A 370 -19.31 65.29 -24.89
N ASP A 371 -20.62 65.16 -25.12
CA ASP A 371 -21.45 64.14 -24.44
C ASP A 371 -20.97 62.72 -24.77
N LYS A 372 -20.67 62.43 -26.03
CA LYS A 372 -20.14 61.12 -26.43
C LYS A 372 -18.75 60.86 -25.85
N SER A 373 -17.94 61.89 -25.65
CA SER A 373 -16.64 61.77 -24.97
C SER A 373 -16.78 61.43 -23.49
N VAL A 374 -17.80 61.97 -22.82
CA VAL A 374 -18.15 61.59 -21.43
C VAL A 374 -18.60 60.13 -21.36
N VAL A 375 -19.45 59.68 -22.28
CA VAL A 375 -19.88 58.27 -22.36
C VAL A 375 -18.69 57.34 -22.60
N LEU A 376 -17.79 57.71 -23.52
CA LEU A 376 -16.57 56.94 -23.78
C LEU A 376 -15.68 56.85 -22.53
N ALA A 377 -15.50 57.96 -21.80
CA ALA A 377 -14.75 57.98 -20.56
C ALA A 377 -15.39 57.08 -19.47
N ALA A 378 -16.71 57.09 -19.36
CA ALA A 378 -17.44 56.22 -18.43
C ALA A 378 -17.28 54.74 -18.79
N GLY A 379 -17.44 54.38 -20.07
CA GLY A 379 -17.21 53.01 -20.55
C GLY A 379 -15.77 52.55 -20.33
N ASN A 380 -14.80 53.43 -20.54
CA ASN A 380 -13.40 53.14 -20.27
C ASN A 380 -13.10 52.97 -18.75
N SER A 381 -13.79 53.71 -17.88
CA SER A 381 -13.69 53.51 -16.43
C SER A 381 -14.23 52.14 -15.99
N LEU A 382 -15.30 51.64 -16.63
CA LEU A 382 -15.80 50.29 -16.37
C LEU A 382 -14.79 49.23 -16.82
N LEU A 383 -14.18 49.41 -18.00
CA LEU A 383 -13.12 48.53 -18.48
C LEU A 383 -11.92 48.49 -17.52
N ALA A 384 -11.47 49.65 -17.03
CA ALA A 384 -10.40 49.74 -16.04
C ALA A 384 -10.75 49.03 -14.72
N GLY A 385 -11.99 49.19 -14.23
CA GLY A 385 -12.46 48.51 -13.03
C GLY A 385 -12.54 46.99 -13.20
N GLY A 386 -13.02 46.52 -14.35
CA GLY A 386 -13.02 45.09 -14.71
C GLY A 386 -11.60 44.51 -14.76
N ALA A 387 -10.67 45.24 -15.38
CA ALA A 387 -9.26 44.88 -15.43
C ALA A 387 -8.63 44.82 -14.02
N ALA A 388 -8.91 45.78 -13.15
CA ALA A 388 -8.42 45.76 -11.77
C ALA A 388 -8.95 44.55 -10.97
N THR A 389 -10.22 44.18 -11.19
CA THR A 389 -10.84 43.00 -10.59
C THR A 389 -10.17 41.72 -11.09
N LEU A 390 -9.94 41.62 -12.41
CA LEU A 390 -9.24 40.48 -13.01
C LEU A 390 -7.81 40.36 -12.50
N PHE A 391 -7.10 41.47 -12.30
CA PHE A 391 -5.76 41.49 -11.70
C PHE A 391 -5.76 40.90 -10.28
N THR A 392 -6.75 41.28 -9.47
CA THR A 392 -6.87 40.74 -8.11
C THR A 392 -7.14 39.23 -8.15
N LYS A 393 -8.04 38.78 -9.02
CA LYS A 393 -8.38 37.36 -9.15
C LYS A 393 -7.27 36.51 -9.75
N THR A 394 -6.45 37.08 -10.63
CA THR A 394 -5.24 36.42 -11.12
C THR A 394 -4.18 36.29 -10.01
N GLY A 395 -4.09 37.27 -9.11
CA GLY A 395 -3.30 37.16 -7.87
C GLY A 395 -3.76 36.03 -6.95
N ASP A 396 -5.08 35.93 -6.69
CA ASP A 396 -5.66 34.84 -5.90
C ASP A 396 -5.34 33.46 -6.53
N LEU A 397 -5.49 33.35 -7.86
CA LEU A 397 -5.23 32.13 -8.61
C LEU A 397 -3.74 31.75 -8.60
N LEU A 398 -2.83 32.74 -8.71
CA LEU A 398 -1.39 32.53 -8.60
C LEU A 398 -1.01 31.95 -7.22
N ALA A 399 -1.56 32.52 -6.15
CA ALA A 399 -1.35 32.01 -4.80
C ALA A 399 -1.91 30.58 -4.65
N GLY A 400 -3.07 30.30 -5.23
CA GLY A 400 -3.67 28.96 -5.27
C GLY A 400 -2.81 27.94 -6.01
N SER A 401 -2.30 28.26 -7.21
CA SER A 401 -1.40 27.41 -7.99
C SER A 401 -0.08 27.15 -7.25
N THR A 402 0.46 28.16 -6.56
CA THR A 402 1.68 28.00 -5.74
C THR A 402 1.45 27.01 -4.60
N ARG A 403 0.36 27.19 -3.84
CA ARG A 403 -0.03 26.27 -2.75
C ARG A 403 -0.27 24.85 -3.26
N LEU A 404 -0.89 24.69 -4.43
CA LEU A 404 -1.09 23.38 -5.04
C LEU A 404 0.25 22.70 -5.35
N ASN A 405 1.19 23.45 -5.95
CA ASN A 405 2.51 22.95 -6.29
C ASN A 405 3.34 22.54 -5.04
N ASP A 406 3.27 23.34 -3.97
CA ASP A 406 3.93 23.01 -2.70
C ASP A 406 3.28 21.77 -2.04
N GLY A 407 1.96 21.66 -2.14
CA GLY A 407 1.19 20.50 -1.70
C GLY A 407 1.56 19.23 -2.46
N THR A 408 1.70 19.30 -3.80
CA THR A 408 2.14 18.17 -4.62
C THR A 408 3.58 17.77 -4.30
N ALA A 409 4.49 18.71 -4.10
CA ALA A 409 5.87 18.40 -3.70
C ALA A 409 5.94 17.71 -2.34
N THR A 410 5.11 18.15 -1.38
CA THR A 410 5.02 17.50 -0.07
C THR A 410 4.44 16.10 -0.18
N LEU A 411 3.38 15.93 -0.98
CA LEU A 411 2.73 14.64 -1.17
C LEU A 411 3.65 13.63 -1.86
N ASP A 412 4.43 14.06 -2.86
CA ASP A 412 5.41 13.25 -3.57
C ASP A 412 6.44 12.63 -2.61
N LEU A 413 7.01 13.45 -1.72
CA LEU A 413 7.93 12.96 -0.66
C LEU A 413 7.27 11.93 0.27
N ARG A 414 5.98 12.07 0.58
CA ARG A 414 5.25 11.11 1.42
C ARG A 414 4.93 9.82 0.67
N VAL A 415 4.73 9.90 -0.64
CA VAL A 415 4.56 8.73 -1.49
C VAL A 415 5.86 7.94 -1.60
N ASP A 416 7.02 8.61 -1.72
CA ASP A 416 8.33 7.96 -1.66
C ASP A 416 8.55 7.21 -0.33
N GLU A 417 8.20 7.85 0.79
CA GLU A 417 8.25 7.21 2.12
C GLU A 417 7.30 5.99 2.19
N LEU A 418 6.10 6.09 1.61
CA LEU A 418 5.13 5.00 1.57
C LEU A 418 5.64 3.82 0.74
N VAL A 419 6.21 4.08 -0.46
CA VAL A 419 6.84 3.06 -1.32
C VAL A 419 7.98 2.36 -0.58
N ALA A 420 8.85 3.12 0.08
CA ALA A 420 9.93 2.53 0.88
C ALA A 420 9.39 1.69 2.05
N GLY A 421 8.30 2.13 2.68
CA GLY A 421 7.61 1.40 3.75
C GLY A 421 7.00 0.08 3.27
N THR A 422 6.28 0.08 2.15
CA THR A 422 5.65 -1.12 1.60
C THR A 422 6.68 -2.13 1.10
N GLN A 423 7.79 -1.68 0.50
CA GLN A 423 8.90 -2.58 0.14
C GLN A 423 9.53 -3.26 1.37
N LYS A 424 9.67 -2.56 2.49
CA LYS A 424 10.14 -3.17 3.75
C LYS A 424 9.16 -4.22 4.27
N VAL A 425 7.86 -3.97 4.18
CA VAL A 425 6.83 -4.95 4.55
C VAL A 425 6.90 -6.17 3.64
N ALA A 426 7.02 -5.98 2.33
CA ALA A 426 7.16 -7.06 1.36
C ALA A 426 8.37 -7.95 1.69
N ALA A 427 9.55 -7.35 1.89
CA ALA A 427 10.77 -8.07 2.26
C ALA A 427 10.64 -8.82 3.60
N GLY A 428 10.00 -8.21 4.60
CA GLY A 428 9.72 -8.84 5.89
C GLY A 428 8.77 -10.03 5.75
N ALA A 429 7.72 -9.89 4.93
CA ALA A 429 6.75 -10.94 4.65
C ALA A 429 7.39 -12.11 3.87
N THR A 430 8.26 -11.84 2.89
CA THR A 430 9.07 -12.88 2.23
C THR A 430 9.94 -13.64 3.23
N SER A 431 10.62 -12.91 4.13
CA SER A 431 11.45 -13.53 5.17
C SER A 431 10.66 -14.40 6.13
N LEU A 432 9.46 -13.95 6.52
CA LEU A 432 8.53 -14.71 7.35
C LEU A 432 8.05 -15.98 6.63
N SER A 433 7.71 -15.87 5.33
CA SER A 433 7.31 -17.01 4.50
C SER A 433 8.40 -18.08 4.47
N SER A 434 9.64 -17.71 4.11
CA SER A 434 10.77 -18.65 4.11
C SER A 434 11.08 -19.24 5.49
N GLY A 435 10.89 -18.47 6.57
CA GLY A 435 11.03 -18.97 7.93
C GLY A 435 9.96 -20.01 8.29
N ALA A 436 8.72 -19.78 7.88
CA ALA A 436 7.59 -20.67 8.10
C ALA A 436 7.70 -21.96 7.25
N GLU A 437 8.19 -21.88 6.01
CA GLU A 437 8.52 -23.06 5.20
C GLU A 437 9.56 -23.94 5.89
N ARG A 438 10.65 -23.35 6.40
CA ARG A 438 11.68 -24.08 7.14
C ARG A 438 11.13 -24.75 8.40
N LEU A 439 10.23 -24.08 9.12
CA LEU A 439 9.55 -24.66 10.29
C LEU A 439 8.65 -25.83 9.88
N SER A 440 7.93 -25.70 8.75
CA SER A 440 7.08 -26.77 8.22
C SER A 440 7.89 -28.01 7.84
N THR A 441 9.04 -27.82 7.17
CA THR A 441 9.98 -28.92 6.87
C THR A 441 10.50 -29.57 8.15
N GLY A 442 11.00 -28.79 9.12
CA GLY A 442 11.52 -29.35 10.37
C GLY A 442 10.46 -30.09 11.21
N ALA A 443 9.21 -29.62 11.17
CA ALA A 443 8.09 -30.31 11.81
C ALA A 443 7.73 -31.62 11.08
N SER A 444 7.82 -31.65 9.76
CA SER A 444 7.65 -32.88 8.96
C SER A 444 8.75 -33.91 9.28
N ASP A 445 10.01 -33.46 9.39
CA ASP A 445 11.14 -34.31 9.79
C ASP A 445 10.94 -34.88 11.21
N LEU A 446 10.47 -34.05 12.15
CA LEU A 446 10.15 -34.50 13.51
C LEU A 446 9.02 -35.55 13.52
N SER A 447 7.98 -35.38 12.68
CA SER A 447 6.91 -36.37 12.51
C SER A 447 7.46 -37.71 12.01
N SER A 448 8.34 -37.68 11.02
CA SER A 448 9.00 -38.88 10.48
C SER A 448 9.83 -39.58 11.56
N GLY A 449 10.70 -38.85 12.26
CA GLY A 449 11.55 -39.42 13.31
C GLY A 449 10.78 -39.96 14.52
N THR A 450 9.67 -39.31 14.90
CA THR A 450 8.80 -39.83 15.97
C THR A 450 7.97 -41.04 15.52
N SER A 451 7.62 -41.13 14.23
CA SER A 451 7.01 -42.34 13.67
C SER A 451 7.99 -43.52 13.68
N GLU A 452 9.26 -43.30 13.33
CA GLU A 452 10.32 -44.31 13.43
C GLU A 452 10.55 -44.77 14.88
N LEU A 453 10.61 -43.83 15.82
CA LEU A 453 10.67 -44.15 17.26
C LEU A 453 9.47 -44.99 17.71
N GLY A 454 8.27 -44.66 17.23
CA GLY A 454 7.06 -45.44 17.49
C GLY A 454 7.18 -46.88 16.97
N THR A 455 7.67 -47.06 15.74
CA THR A 455 7.93 -48.39 15.17
C THR A 455 8.97 -49.17 15.97
N GLY A 456 10.07 -48.52 16.36
CA GLY A 456 11.10 -49.14 17.22
C GLY A 456 10.56 -49.57 18.58
N ALA A 457 9.73 -48.73 19.20
CA ALA A 457 9.07 -49.04 20.47
C ALA A 457 8.07 -50.19 20.34
N ALA A 458 7.32 -50.28 19.22
CA ALA A 458 6.44 -51.40 18.94
C ALA A 458 7.22 -52.73 18.79
N ASN A 459 8.36 -52.70 18.09
CA ASN A 459 9.23 -53.87 17.94
C ASN A 459 9.82 -54.31 19.29
N LEU A 460 10.24 -53.35 20.13
CA LEU A 460 10.72 -53.63 21.48
C LEU A 460 9.63 -54.27 22.35
N ALA A 461 8.40 -53.73 22.31
CA ALA A 461 7.27 -54.30 23.02
C ALA A 461 7.02 -55.76 22.59
N ALA A 462 6.96 -56.03 21.28
CA ALA A 462 6.79 -57.38 20.74
C ALA A 462 7.92 -58.34 21.15
N GLY A 463 9.17 -57.88 21.10
CA GLY A 463 10.34 -58.66 21.52
C GLY A 463 10.31 -59.00 23.02
N THR A 464 9.99 -58.02 23.86
CA THR A 464 9.89 -58.24 25.32
C THR A 464 8.69 -59.11 25.72
N SER A 465 7.55 -59.03 25.01
CA SER A 465 6.45 -59.99 25.21
C SER A 465 6.82 -61.41 24.78
N THR A 466 7.67 -61.56 23.75
CA THR A 466 8.19 -62.86 23.35
C THR A 466 9.16 -63.42 24.39
N LEU A 467 10.06 -62.58 24.90
CA LEU A 467 10.97 -62.94 26.00
C LEU A 467 10.19 -63.33 27.26
N GLN A 468 9.13 -62.59 27.61
CA GLN A 468 8.27 -62.90 28.74
C GLN A 468 7.67 -64.31 28.60
N ARG A 469 7.12 -64.65 27.42
CA ARG A 469 6.54 -65.96 27.17
C ARG A 469 7.58 -67.08 27.28
N GLY A 470 8.75 -66.89 26.67
CA GLY A 470 9.84 -67.87 26.78
C GLY A 470 10.37 -68.03 28.21
N ALA A 471 10.35 -66.97 29.01
CA ALA A 471 10.70 -67.03 30.42
C ALA A 471 9.65 -67.78 31.26
N VAL A 472 8.35 -67.67 30.94
CA VAL A 472 7.30 -68.50 31.54
C VAL A 472 7.50 -69.97 31.15
N GLU A 473 7.69 -70.27 29.86
CA GLU A 473 7.95 -71.64 29.39
C GLU A 473 9.20 -72.25 30.04
N LEU A 474 10.26 -71.46 30.23
CA LEU A 474 11.46 -71.91 30.93
C LEU A 474 11.17 -72.19 32.41
N ALA A 475 10.44 -71.30 33.10
CA ALA A 475 10.08 -71.48 34.51
C ALA A 475 9.27 -72.76 34.73
N ASP A 476 8.26 -72.98 33.87
CA ASP A 476 7.42 -74.17 33.89
C ASP A 476 8.28 -75.43 33.68
N GLY A 477 9.13 -75.45 32.65
CA GLY A 477 9.99 -76.61 32.35
C GLY A 477 11.05 -76.90 33.42
N THR A 478 11.61 -75.87 34.06
CA THR A 478 12.53 -76.06 35.20
C THR A 478 11.80 -76.50 36.48
N SER A 479 10.53 -76.11 36.66
CA SER A 479 9.71 -76.62 37.76
C SER A 479 9.39 -78.10 37.56
N GLU A 480 9.02 -78.51 36.34
CA GLU A 480 8.83 -79.92 35.99
C GLU A 480 10.13 -80.75 36.20
N LEU A 481 11.29 -80.17 35.88
CA LEU A 481 12.59 -80.81 36.14
C LEU A 481 12.86 -80.95 37.64
N ALA A 482 12.52 -79.95 38.45
CA ALA A 482 12.66 -80.01 39.91
C ALA A 482 11.79 -81.14 40.48
N ASP A 483 10.50 -81.16 40.14
CA ASP A 483 9.54 -82.19 40.57
C ASP A 483 10.00 -83.61 40.16
N GLY A 484 10.50 -83.75 38.93
CA GLY A 484 11.04 -85.02 38.43
C GLY A 484 12.31 -85.46 39.16
N SER A 485 13.18 -84.52 39.51
CA SER A 485 14.41 -84.79 40.26
C SER A 485 14.14 -85.13 41.72
N GLU A 486 13.15 -84.50 42.35
CA GLU A 486 12.67 -84.86 43.69
C GLU A 486 12.07 -86.28 43.70
N THR A 487 11.31 -86.62 42.65
CA THR A 487 10.78 -87.98 42.45
C THR A 487 11.91 -89.00 42.32
N LEU A 488 12.95 -88.68 41.53
CA LEU A 488 14.13 -89.54 41.37
C LEU A 488 14.91 -89.68 42.68
N ALA A 489 15.11 -88.59 43.43
CA ALA A 489 15.78 -88.61 44.73
C ALA A 489 15.03 -89.51 45.73
N SER A 490 13.71 -89.39 45.76
CA SER A 490 12.84 -90.23 46.59
C SER A 490 12.95 -91.71 46.20
N GLY A 491 12.89 -92.03 44.90
CA GLY A 491 13.05 -93.40 44.40
C GLY A 491 14.45 -93.98 44.67
N ALA A 492 15.49 -93.18 44.53
CA ALA A 492 16.87 -93.57 44.85
C ALA A 492 17.04 -93.81 46.36
N SER A 493 16.41 -92.98 47.20
CA SER A 493 16.41 -93.18 48.67
C SER A 493 15.67 -94.46 49.07
N GLN A 494 14.56 -94.77 48.41
CA GLN A 494 13.84 -96.04 48.58
C GLN A 494 14.70 -97.24 48.15
N LEU A 495 15.41 -97.13 47.02
CA LEU A 495 16.34 -98.16 46.54
C LEU A 495 17.49 -98.37 47.53
N ALA A 496 18.10 -97.30 48.04
CA ALA A 496 19.15 -97.36 49.05
C ALA A 496 18.66 -98.07 50.33
N THR A 497 17.45 -97.72 50.78
CA THR A 497 16.82 -98.36 51.95
C THR A 497 16.60 -99.86 51.71
N GLY A 498 15.96 -100.23 50.59
CA GLY A 498 15.68 -101.64 50.28
C GLY A 498 16.95 -102.48 50.03
N THR A 499 18.01 -101.88 49.48
CA THR A 499 19.30 -102.57 49.32
C THR A 499 20.09 -102.68 50.63
N THR A 500 19.92 -101.74 51.56
CA THR A 500 20.42 -101.89 52.94
C THR A 500 19.70 -103.04 53.64
N GLU A 501 18.38 -103.14 53.52
CA GLU A 501 17.61 -104.28 54.06
C GLU A 501 18.05 -105.62 53.44
N LEU A 502 18.31 -105.65 52.12
CA LEU A 502 18.85 -106.82 51.44
C LEU A 502 20.27 -107.18 51.93
N ASN A 503 21.12 -106.17 52.14
CA ASN A 503 22.45 -106.32 52.69
C ASN A 503 22.40 -106.96 54.08
N ASP A 504 21.56 -106.44 54.98
CA ASP A 504 21.35 -107.00 56.31
C ASP A 504 20.90 -108.46 56.25
N GLY A 505 19.99 -108.79 55.33
CA GLY A 505 19.59 -110.17 55.04
C GLY A 505 20.75 -111.06 54.56
N ASN A 506 21.60 -110.56 53.66
CA ASN A 506 22.77 -111.29 53.16
C ASN A 506 23.82 -111.49 54.25
N VAL A 507 24.04 -110.51 55.13
CA VAL A 507 24.90 -110.65 56.31
C VAL A 507 24.38 -111.77 57.22
N LEU A 508 23.08 -111.80 57.51
CA LEU A 508 22.46 -112.87 58.29
C LEU A 508 22.62 -114.25 57.63
N VAL A 509 22.48 -114.34 56.30
CA VAL A 509 22.71 -115.59 55.55
C VAL A 509 24.19 -116.00 55.61
N ALA A 510 25.12 -115.06 55.49
CA ALA A 510 26.56 -115.32 55.59
C ALA A 510 26.94 -115.82 57.00
N GLU A 511 26.45 -115.17 58.04
CA GLU A 511 26.63 -115.58 59.44
C GLU A 511 26.03 -116.95 59.73
N GLY A 512 24.80 -117.20 59.27
CA GLY A 512 24.13 -118.50 59.39
C GLY A 512 24.87 -119.61 58.65
N SER A 513 25.40 -119.31 57.46
CA SER A 513 26.18 -120.25 56.64
C SER A 513 27.55 -120.52 57.26
N ALA A 514 28.22 -119.51 57.82
CA ALA A 514 29.46 -119.68 58.58
C ALA A 514 29.24 -120.53 59.84
N THR A 515 28.11 -120.33 60.53
CA THR A 515 27.70 -121.17 61.66
C THR A 515 27.46 -122.62 61.23
N LEU A 516 26.84 -122.84 60.06
CA LEU A 516 26.65 -124.17 59.48
C LEU A 516 27.98 -124.82 59.08
N ALA A 517 28.88 -124.06 58.45
CA ALA A 517 30.21 -124.51 58.03
C ALA A 517 31.07 -124.92 59.24
N THR A 518 31.11 -124.09 60.29
CA THR A 518 31.81 -124.39 61.54
C THR A 518 31.21 -125.58 62.27
N GLY A 519 29.87 -125.70 62.30
CA GLY A 519 29.17 -126.87 62.84
C GLY A 519 29.49 -128.17 62.08
N ALA A 520 29.50 -128.12 60.74
CA ALA A 520 29.86 -129.25 59.89
C ALA A 520 31.35 -129.61 59.98
N ALA A 521 32.24 -128.62 60.15
CA ALA A 521 33.67 -128.83 60.39
C ALA A 521 33.95 -129.41 61.79
N GLY A 522 33.17 -129.04 62.80
CA GLY A 522 33.28 -129.55 64.18
C GLY A 522 33.06 -131.06 64.29
N VAL A 523 32.24 -131.65 63.39
CA VAL A 523 31.99 -133.09 63.30
C VAL A 523 32.91 -133.82 62.30
N SER A 524 33.98 -133.17 61.83
CA SER A 524 34.95 -133.73 60.87
C SER A 524 36.01 -134.65 61.55
N PRO A 525 36.72 -135.50 60.78
CA PRO A 525 37.70 -136.46 61.33
C PRO A 525 38.87 -135.83 62.08
N ALA A 526 39.25 -134.59 61.75
CA ALA A 526 40.38 -133.92 62.36
C ALA A 526 40.13 -133.63 63.86
N THR A 527 38.88 -133.38 64.25
CA THR A 527 38.47 -133.13 65.64
C THR A 527 37.96 -134.40 66.34
N MET A 528 37.35 -135.34 65.61
CA MET A 528 36.84 -136.60 66.17
C MET A 528 37.85 -137.76 66.21
N GLY A 529 39.04 -137.61 65.62
CA GLY A 529 40.10 -138.63 65.57
C GLY A 529 40.42 -139.32 66.92
N PRO A 530 40.53 -138.61 68.05
CA PRO A 530 40.79 -139.23 69.35
C PRO A 530 39.62 -140.11 69.83
N TRP A 531 38.38 -139.68 69.58
CA TRP A 531 37.17 -140.32 70.07
C TRP A 531 36.76 -141.54 69.22
N LEU A 532 37.00 -141.49 67.91
CA LEU A 532 36.78 -142.61 67.00
C LEU A 532 37.69 -143.81 67.33
N LEU A 533 38.93 -143.57 67.74
CA LEU A 533 39.85 -144.62 68.19
C LEU A 533 39.41 -145.23 69.54
N VAL A 534 38.87 -144.40 70.46
CA VAL A 534 38.33 -144.88 71.75
C VAL A 534 37.08 -145.74 71.53
N ALA A 535 36.15 -145.34 70.67
CA ALA A 535 34.94 -146.10 70.40
C ALA A 535 35.22 -147.47 69.74
N LEU A 536 36.18 -147.53 68.81
CA LEU A 536 36.62 -148.79 68.18
C LEU A 536 37.37 -149.70 69.17
N GLY A 537 38.16 -149.13 70.09
CA GLY A 537 38.86 -149.86 71.14
C GLY A 537 37.93 -150.50 72.18
N VAL A 538 36.89 -149.79 72.61
CA VAL A 538 35.91 -150.30 73.59
C VAL A 538 35.01 -151.38 72.97
N GLY A 539 34.65 -151.25 71.68
CA GLY A 539 33.89 -152.27 70.95
C GLY A 539 34.60 -153.63 70.88
N ALA A 540 35.92 -153.64 70.67
CA ALA A 540 36.70 -154.87 70.63
C ALA A 540 36.80 -155.57 72.02
N ALA A 541 36.91 -154.79 73.10
CA ALA A 541 37.00 -155.31 74.47
C ALA A 541 35.67 -155.92 74.96
N ALA A 542 34.53 -155.32 74.60
CA ALA A 542 33.20 -155.83 74.95
C ALA A 542 32.91 -157.20 74.32
N ILE A 543 33.36 -157.42 73.09
CA ILE A 543 33.21 -158.71 72.39
C ILE A 543 34.08 -159.79 73.05
N ALA A 544 35.31 -159.45 73.47
CA ALA A 544 36.19 -160.38 74.18
C ALA A 544 35.65 -160.79 75.56
N ALA A 545 35.08 -159.83 76.32
CA ALA A 545 34.51 -160.09 77.64
C ALA A 545 33.26 -161.00 77.59
N TRP A 546 32.43 -160.85 76.57
CA TRP A 546 31.24 -161.69 76.36
C TRP A 546 31.60 -163.17 76.08
N ILE A 547 32.67 -163.39 75.31
CA ILE A 547 33.17 -164.75 75.01
C ILE A 547 33.71 -165.44 76.27
N ILE A 548 34.41 -164.71 77.16
CA ILE A 548 35.00 -165.25 78.39
C ILE A 548 33.92 -165.57 79.45
N HIS A 549 32.88 -164.74 79.57
CA HIS A 549 31.80 -164.99 80.54
C HIS A 549 31.03 -166.28 80.23
N ARG A 550 30.85 -166.62 78.94
CA ARG A 550 30.01 -167.77 78.54
C ARG A 550 30.69 -169.14 78.72
N VAL A 551 32.02 -169.18 78.77
CA VAL A 551 32.79 -170.44 78.94
C VAL A 551 32.90 -170.87 80.42
N ARG A 552 32.72 -169.94 81.38
CA ARG A 552 32.96 -170.20 82.81
C ARG A 552 31.80 -170.84 83.58
N PHE A 553 30.58 -170.89 83.03
CA PHE A 553 29.38 -171.40 83.72
C PHE A 553 29.06 -172.89 83.47
N ALA A 554 29.90 -173.64 82.76
CA ALA A 554 29.65 -175.04 82.41
C ALA A 554 30.44 -176.09 83.26
N ARG A 555 31.06 -175.72 84.41
CA ARG A 555 31.98 -176.63 85.15
C ARG A 555 31.85 -176.73 86.68
N ARG A 556 30.75 -176.28 87.29
CA ARG A 556 30.37 -176.54 88.71
C ARG A 556 28.84 -176.58 88.71
N GLU A 557 28.12 -177.71 88.76
CA GLU A 557 28.04 -178.70 89.84
C GLU A 557 27.64 -180.08 89.26
N SER A 558 28.56 -181.03 89.33
CA SER A 558 28.28 -182.45 89.49
C SER A 558 29.45 -183.06 90.29
N VAL A 559 29.11 -183.87 91.32
CA VAL A 559 29.99 -184.66 92.24
C VAL A 559 30.49 -183.87 93.48
N THR A 560 30.10 -184.11 94.75
CA THR A 560 29.63 -185.32 95.52
C THR A 560 28.63 -184.99 96.66
N ALA A 561 27.74 -185.98 96.93
CA ALA A 561 26.72 -186.18 97.99
C ALA A 561 25.33 -185.57 97.74
#